data_AF-A0A662ATH6-F1
#
_entry.id   AF-A0A662ATH6-F1
#
_cell.length_a   1.000
_cell.length_b   1.000
_cell.length_c   1.000
_cell.angle_alpha   90.00
_cell.angle_beta   90.00
_cell.angle_gamma   90.00
#
_symmetry.space_group_name_H-M   'P 1'
#
loop_
_entity.id
_entity.type
_entity.pdbx_description
1 polymer ?
#
loop_
_entity_poly.entity_id
_entity_poly.type
_entity_poly.pdbx_seq_one_letter_code
_entity_poly.pdbx_strand_id
1 'polypeptide(L)' 'KLQPEGKYKSMSQEVYNKAINATTIYKLIPTDIGVKFNFGQYMSKERIMMVIEHLEKRSEKKDVETVELIKQYNSL' A
#
# COMPACT_ATOMS: atom_id res chain seq x y z
N LYS A 1 13.19 -2.79 -21.00
CA LYS A 1 14.35 -3.36 -20.28
C LYS A 1 15.58 -3.26 -21.20
N LEU A 2 16.71 -2.73 -20.71
CA LEU A 2 17.93 -2.57 -21.51
C LEU A 2 18.63 -3.91 -21.83
N GLN A 3 18.25 -4.99 -21.14
CA GLN A 3 18.65 -6.36 -21.47
C GLN A 3 17.48 -7.34 -21.29
N PRO A 4 17.34 -8.33 -22.18
CA PRO A 4 16.39 -9.41 -22.00
C PRO A 4 16.84 -10.36 -20.88
N GLU A 5 15.86 -10.87 -20.14
CA GLU A 5 16.08 -11.84 -19.07
C GLU A 5 16.74 -13.11 -19.63
N GLY A 6 17.83 -13.56 -18.99
CA GLY A 6 18.61 -14.73 -19.42
C GLY A 6 19.51 -14.51 -20.65
N LYS A 7 19.52 -13.31 -21.25
CA LYS A 7 20.40 -12.94 -22.39
C LYS A 7 21.21 -11.69 -22.09
N TYR A 8 21.82 -11.67 -20.91
CA TYR A 8 22.60 -10.54 -20.45
C TYR A 8 23.85 -10.34 -21.31
N LYS A 9 24.06 -9.10 -21.76
CA LYS A 9 25.27 -8.70 -22.50
C LYS A 9 26.26 -8.07 -21.53
N SER A 10 27.54 -8.04 -21.90
CA SER A 10 28.54 -7.31 -21.12
C SER A 10 28.12 -5.85 -20.93
N MET A 11 28.29 -5.34 -19.70
CA MET A 11 27.94 -3.97 -19.32
C MET A 11 28.95 -2.93 -19.84
N SER A 12 29.95 -3.34 -20.62
CA SER A 12 30.97 -2.45 -21.21
C SER A 12 30.45 -1.53 -22.33
N GLN A 13 29.19 -1.67 -22.74
CA GLN A 13 28.61 -0.82 -23.78
C GLN A 13 28.19 0.55 -23.24
N GLU A 14 28.47 1.61 -24.00
CA GLU A 14 28.21 3.01 -23.62
C GLU A 14 26.73 3.31 -23.27
N VAL A 15 25.80 2.57 -23.87
CA VAL A 15 24.36 2.66 -23.58
C VAL A 15 24.05 2.37 -22.10
N TYR A 16 24.78 1.45 -21.46
CA TYR A 16 24.60 1.15 -20.04
C TYR A 16 25.17 2.25 -19.16
N ASN A 17 26.28 2.86 -19.55
CA ASN A 17 26.86 4.00 -18.82
C ASN A 17 25.90 5.19 -18.80
N LYS A 18 25.24 5.50 -19.93
CA LYS A 18 24.23 6.57 -19.98
C LYS A 18 23.05 6.29 -19.05
N ALA A 19 22.57 5.05 -19.03
CA ALA A 19 21.46 4.64 -18.18
C ALA A 19 21.82 4.64 -16.68
N ILE A 20 23.02 4.16 -16.33
CA ILE A 20 23.53 4.18 -14.96
C ILE A 20 23.70 5.62 -14.47
N ASN A 21 24.32 6.49 -15.28
CA ASN A 21 24.55 7.89 -14.92
C ASN A 21 23.24 8.70 -14.80
N ALA A 22 22.19 8.32 -15.55
CA ALA A 22 20.86 8.92 -15.42
C ALA A 22 20.06 8.37 -14.22
N THR A 23 20.54 7.31 -13.57
CA THR A 23 19.88 6.68 -12.42
C THR A 23 20.49 7.18 -11.13
N THR A 24 19.67 7.69 -10.21
CA THR A 24 20.11 7.96 -8.84
C THR A 24 19.75 6.78 -7.95
N ILE A 25 20.74 6.25 -7.22
CA ILE A 25 20.52 5.27 -6.16
C ILE A 25 20.34 6.04 -4.85
N TYR A 26 19.21 5.84 -4.17
CA TYR A 26 18.99 6.39 -2.83
C TYR A 26 18.64 5.28 -1.84
N LYS A 27 19.05 5.46 -0.58
CA LYS A 27 18.67 4.58 0.52
C LYS A 27 17.77 5.35 1.48
N LEU A 28 16.53 4.90 1.63
CA LEU A 28 15.65 5.39 2.69
C LEU A 28 16.03 4.71 4.01
N ILE A 29 16.51 5.49 4.98
CA ILE A 29 16.71 5.05 6.35
C ILE A 29 15.67 5.78 7.21
N PRO A 30 14.49 5.20 7.46
CA PRO A 30 13.48 5.83 8.28
C PRO A 30 13.98 5.92 9.74
N THR A 31 13.84 7.09 10.35
CA THR A 31 14.10 7.28 11.79
C THR A 31 12.90 6.85 12.63
N ASP A 32 11.70 7.05 12.07
CA ASP A 32 10.43 6.81 12.72
C ASP A 32 9.42 6.28 11.70
N ILE A 33 8.52 5.43 12.17
CA ILE A 33 7.42 4.88 11.37
C ILE A 33 6.13 5.19 12.11
N GLY A 34 5.20 5.84 11.41
CA GLY A 34 3.86 6.14 11.90
C GLY A 34 2.79 5.55 11.01
N VAL A 35 1.64 5.25 11.59
CA VAL A 35 0.45 4.79 10.87
C VAL A 35 -0.77 5.56 11.39
N LYS A 36 -1.75 5.76 10.51
CA LYS A 36 -3.05 6.33 10.86
C LYS A 36 -4.14 5.30 10.56
N PHE A 37 -4.95 5.01 11.57
CA PHE A 37 -6.13 4.18 11.44
C PHE A 37 -7.37 5.08 11.47
N ASN A 38 -8.32 4.84 10.57
CA ASN A 38 -9.59 5.56 10.54
C ASN A 38 -10.73 4.55 10.48
N PHE A 39 -11.17 4.11 11.65
CA PHE A 39 -12.20 3.08 11.83
C PHE A 39 -13.50 3.65 12.41
N GLY A 40 -13.75 4.95 12.19
CA GLY A 40 -14.95 5.62 12.66
C GLY A 40 -14.86 6.11 14.11
N GLN A 41 -13.66 6.35 14.65
CA GLN A 41 -13.43 6.72 16.06
C GLN A 41 -14.21 7.96 16.54
N TYR A 42 -14.65 8.81 15.61
CA TYR A 42 -15.41 10.04 15.90
C TYR A 42 -16.87 9.98 15.41
N MET A 43 -17.33 8.82 14.94
CA MET A 43 -18.70 8.62 14.47
C MET A 43 -19.59 8.16 15.62
N SER A 44 -20.90 8.47 15.54
CA SER A 44 -21.87 7.86 16.45
C SER A 44 -22.04 6.37 16.12
N LYS A 45 -22.55 5.60 17.08
CA LYS A 45 -22.77 4.15 16.92
C LYS A 45 -23.70 3.86 15.75
N GLU A 46 -24.77 4.64 15.58
CA GLU A 46 -25.74 4.50 14.50
C GLU A 46 -25.07 4.68 13.14
N ARG A 47 -24.17 5.66 13.05
CA ARG A 47 -23.44 5.96 11.82
C ARG A 47 -22.43 4.87 11.48
N ILE A 48 -21.73 4.32 12.47
CA ILE A 48 -20.82 3.18 12.26
C ILE A 48 -21.59 1.96 11.78
N MET A 49 -22.72 1.62 12.41
CA MET A 49 -23.55 0.49 12.00
C MET A 49 -24.06 0.64 10.57
N MET A 50 -24.50 1.84 10.18
CA MET A 50 -24.90 2.12 8.80
C MET A 50 -23.74 1.90 7.82
N VAL A 51 -22.52 2.34 8.16
CA VAL A 51 -21.34 2.13 7.31
C VAL A 51 -21.03 0.64 7.17
N ILE A 52 -21.03 -0.12 8.27
CA ILE A 52 -20.81 -1.57 8.26
C ILE A 52 -21.83 -2.25 7.33
N GLU A 53 -23.11 -1.91 7.44
CA GLU A 53 -24.16 -2.50 6.61
C GLU A 53 -23.90 -2.29 5.10
N HIS A 54 -23.47 -1.08 4.71
CA HIS A 54 -23.18 -0.78 3.31
C HIS A 54 -21.91 -1.49 2.82
N LEU A 55 -20.90 -1.64 3.66
CA LEU A 55 -19.68 -2.39 3.35
C LEU A 55 -19.97 -3.88 3.18
N GLU A 56 -20.76 -4.47 4.09
CA GLU A 56 -21.19 -5.87 4.01
C GLU A 56 -22.04 -6.13 2.76
N LYS A 57 -22.91 -5.17 2.37
CA LYS A 57 -23.69 -5.25 1.12
C LYS A 57 -22.82 -5.22 -0.14
N ARG A 58 -21.75 -4.42 -0.14
CA ARG A 58 -20.84 -4.32 -1.28
C ARG A 58 -19.93 -5.55 -1.41
N SER A 59 -19.49 -6.10 -0.28
CA SER A 59 -18.81 -7.41 -0.17
C SER A 59 -17.54 -7.55 -1.02
N GLU A 60 -16.80 -6.45 -1.23
CA GLU A 60 -15.45 -6.56 -1.78
C GLU A 60 -14.49 -7.08 -0.70
N LYS A 61 -13.38 -7.72 -1.12
CA LYS A 61 -12.37 -8.23 -0.18
C LYS A 61 -11.91 -7.17 0.84
N LYS A 62 -11.68 -5.93 0.37
CA LYS A 62 -11.29 -4.81 1.22
C LYS A 62 -12.37 -4.38 2.20
N ASP A 63 -13.64 -4.55 1.84
CA ASP A 63 -14.76 -4.20 2.70
C ASP A 63 -14.85 -5.16 3.88
N VAL A 64 -14.69 -6.46 3.61
CA VAL A 64 -14.68 -7.50 4.65
C VAL A 64 -13.55 -7.22 5.66
N GLU A 65 -12.32 -7.01 5.17
CA GLU A 65 -11.16 -6.67 6.01
C GLU A 65 -11.40 -5.37 6.81
N THR A 66 -12.03 -4.37 6.18
CA THR A 66 -12.34 -3.09 6.84
C THR A 66 -13.40 -3.25 7.94
N VAL A 67 -14.45 -4.04 7.70
CA VAL A 67 -15.51 -4.31 8.67
C VAL A 67 -14.96 -5.06 9.89
N GLU A 68 -14.09 -6.05 9.67
CA GLU A 68 -13.42 -6.77 10.76
C GLU A 68 -12.63 -5.82 11.65
N LEU A 69 -11.84 -4.92 11.05
CA LEU A 69 -11.09 -3.91 11.79
C LEU A 69 -12.01 -2.91 12.50
N ILE A 70 -13.07 -2.43 11.86
CA ILE A 70 -14.04 -1.53 12.51
C ILE A 70 -14.65 -2.20 13.75
N LYS A 71 -15.08 -3.46 13.64
CA LYS A 71 -15.66 -4.20 14.76
C LYS A 71 -14.64 -4.38 15.90
N GLN A 72 -13.42 -4.82 15.56
CA GLN A 72 -12.33 -5.01 16.51
C GLN A 72 -12.00 -3.74 17.31
N TYR A 73 -11.87 -2.59 16.63
CA TYR A 73 -11.41 -1.35 17.24
C TYR A 73 -12.52 -0.49 17.87
N ASN A 74 -13.79 -0.83 17.66
CA ASN A 74 -14.93 -0.16 18.31
C ASN A 74 -15.66 -1.05 19.33
N SER A 75 -15.15 -2.25 19.64
CA SER A 75 -15.79 -3.23 20.53
C SER A 75 -17.25 -3.55 20.13
N LEU A 76 -17.48 -3.68 18.81
CA LEU A 76 -18.78 -4.02 18.22
C LEU A 76 -18.87 -5.52 17.88
#